data_AF-A0A401PY85-F1
#
_entry.id   AF-A0A401PY85-F1
#
_cell.length_a   1.000
_cell.length_b   1.000
_cell.length_c   1.000
_cell.angle_alpha   90.00
_cell.angle_beta   90.00
_cell.angle_gamma   90.00
#
_symmetry.space_group_name_H-M   'P 1'
#
loop_
_entity.id
_entity.type
_entity.pdbx_description
1 polymer ?
#
loop_
_entity_poly.entity_id
_entity_poly.type
_entity_poly.pdbx_seq_one_letter_code
_entity_poly.pdbx_strand_id
1 'polypeptide(L)'
;MAEEQELISASEFSKDRLYFATLRNKPKSTVNTHYFCTDEELVYENFYADFGPLNLAQLYRYCCKLNKKLKRPDGELPHVLALRSIAGCSWVMLSYGYKAGLYT
;
A
#
# COMPACT_ATOMS: atom_id res chain seq x y z
N MET A 1 9.49 -22.08 -9.88
CA MET A 1 8.55 -22.12 -8.75
C MET A 1 8.23 -20.67 -8.41
N ALA A 2 7.14 -20.14 -8.93
CA ALA A 2 6.74 -18.77 -8.64
C ALA A 2 6.15 -18.76 -7.23
N GLU A 3 6.80 -18.06 -6.29
CA GLU A 3 6.20 -17.75 -5.00
C GLU A 3 4.84 -17.11 -5.28
N GLU A 4 3.78 -17.81 -4.91
CA GLU A 4 2.42 -17.32 -5.02
C GLU A 4 2.32 -16.09 -4.12
N GLN A 5 2.40 -14.92 -4.73
CA GLN A 5 2.20 -13.65 -4.06
C GLN A 5 0.74 -13.63 -3.64
N GLU A 6 0.47 -14.05 -2.41
CA GLU A 6 -0.86 -14.11 -1.83
C GLU A 6 -1.44 -12.69 -1.76
N LEU A 7 -2.17 -12.33 -2.80
CA LEU A 7 -3.04 -11.17 -2.88
C LEU A 7 -4.22 -11.43 -1.93
N ILE A 8 -4.36 -10.59 -0.91
CA ILE A 8 -5.44 -10.74 0.07
C ILE A 8 -6.66 -9.93 -0.38
N SER A 9 -6.43 -8.72 -0.85
CA SER A 9 -7.48 -7.88 -1.41
C SER A 9 -6.90 -6.85 -2.37
N ALA A 10 -7.71 -6.43 -3.33
CA ALA A 10 -7.44 -5.26 -4.15
C ALA A 10 -8.73 -4.46 -4.33
N SER A 11 -8.65 -3.16 -4.12
CA SER A 11 -9.74 -2.21 -4.34
C SER A 11 -9.37 -1.31 -5.50
N GLU A 12 -10.22 -1.28 -6.52
CA GLU A 12 -10.09 -0.36 -7.64
C GLU A 12 -10.44 1.06 -7.20
N PHE A 13 -9.54 2.01 -7.48
CA PHE A 13 -9.79 3.44 -7.26
C PHE A 13 -9.98 4.18 -8.59
N SER A 14 -9.22 3.78 -9.62
CA SER A 14 -9.37 4.29 -10.98
C SER A 14 -9.22 3.15 -11.95
N LYS A 15 -10.25 2.93 -12.76
CA LYS A 15 -10.35 1.81 -13.68
C LYS A 15 -9.11 1.66 -14.55
N ASP A 16 -8.56 0.45 -14.55
CA ASP A 16 -7.39 0.08 -15.35
C ASP A 16 -6.13 0.92 -15.05
N ARG A 17 -6.08 1.66 -13.93
CA ARG A 17 -5.00 2.62 -13.67
C ARG A 17 -4.48 2.61 -12.24
N LEU A 18 -5.36 2.58 -11.25
CA LEU A 18 -4.98 2.70 -9.85
C LEU A 18 -5.78 1.74 -8.99
N TYR A 19 -5.06 0.87 -8.31
CA TYR A 19 -5.58 -0.11 -7.39
C TYR A 19 -4.85 0.01 -6.05
N PHE A 20 -5.59 -0.14 -4.97
CA PHE A 20 -5.03 -0.34 -3.64
C PHE A 20 -5.04 -1.82 -3.33
N ALA A 21 -3.87 -2.42 -3.18
CA ALA A 21 -3.75 -3.85 -2.96
C ALA A 21 -3.07 -4.16 -1.63
N THR A 22 -3.57 -5.22 -1.00
CA THR A 22 -3.04 -5.74 0.25
C THR A 22 -2.39 -7.08 -0.04
N LEU A 23 -1.09 -7.19 0.18
CA LEU A 23 -0.30 -8.40 -0.03
C LEU A 23 0.52 -8.73 1.21
N ARG A 24 0.82 -10.02 1.40
CA ARG A 24 1.76 -10.46 2.46
C ARG A 24 3.21 -10.14 2.10
N ASN A 25 3.57 -10.29 0.83
CA ASN A 25 4.92 -10.11 0.33
C ASN A 25 4.95 -9.01 -0.74
N LYS A 26 6.07 -8.28 -0.82
CA LYS A 26 6.29 -7.24 -1.84
C LYS A 26 6.45 -7.93 -3.21
N PRO A 27 5.49 -7.75 -4.15
CA PRO A 27 5.56 -8.37 -5.45
C PRO A 27 6.61 -7.69 -6.33
N LYS A 28 7.13 -8.44 -7.32
CA LYS A 28 8.00 -7.90 -8.36
C LYS A 28 7.15 -7.14 -9.39
N SER A 29 7.61 -5.96 -9.80
CA SER A 29 6.95 -5.21 -10.87
C SER A 29 7.08 -5.94 -12.21
N THR A 30 6.00 -5.91 -12.99
CA THR A 30 5.97 -6.43 -14.36
C THR A 30 6.04 -5.27 -15.34
N VAL A 31 6.06 -5.57 -16.65
CA VAL A 31 6.06 -4.54 -17.70
C VAL A 31 4.78 -3.68 -17.64
N ASN A 32 3.65 -4.29 -17.30
CA ASN A 32 2.33 -3.65 -17.34
C ASN A 32 1.88 -3.15 -15.96
N THR A 33 2.48 -3.68 -14.88
CA THR A 33 2.03 -3.43 -13.51
C THR A 33 3.16 -2.95 -12.63
N HIS A 34 3.00 -1.74 -12.10
CA HIS A 34 3.96 -1.14 -11.18
C HIS A 34 3.44 -1.16 -9.76
N TYR A 35 4.17 -1.87 -8.92
CA TYR A 35 3.91 -1.94 -7.50
C TYR A 35 4.74 -0.91 -6.76
N PHE A 36 4.15 -0.25 -5.77
CA PHE A 36 4.91 0.55 -4.82
C PHE A 36 4.27 0.48 -3.43
N CYS A 37 5.12 0.50 -2.41
CA CYS A 37 4.72 0.55 -1.01
C CYS A 37 5.26 1.85 -0.39
N THR A 38 4.59 2.35 0.64
CA THR A 38 5.04 3.51 1.42
C THR A 38 5.24 3.19 2.89
N ASP A 39 5.07 1.94 3.33
CA ASP A 39 5.12 1.57 4.75
C ASP A 39 6.47 1.90 5.42
N GLU A 40 7.59 1.78 4.70
CA GLU A 40 8.93 2.11 5.21
C GLU A 40 9.24 3.62 5.13
N GLU A 41 8.52 4.38 4.29
CA GLU A 41 8.81 5.80 4.02
C GLU A 41 7.88 6.74 4.80
N LEU A 42 6.64 6.32 5.00
CA LEU A 42 5.58 7.09 5.66
C LEU A 42 5.19 6.38 6.95
N VAL A 43 6.11 6.39 7.92
CA VAL A 43 5.94 5.77 9.23
C VAL A 43 5.19 6.72 10.16
N TYR A 44 4.14 6.21 10.81
CA TYR A 44 3.44 6.95 11.85
C TYR A 44 4.21 6.85 13.16
N GLU A 45 4.50 7.99 13.78
CA GLU A 45 5.08 8.06 15.12
C GLU A 45 3.96 8.00 16.16
N ASN A 46 3.84 6.86 16.86
CA ASN A 46 2.80 6.61 17.85
C ASN A 46 3.12 7.28 19.20
N PHE A 47 2.10 7.81 19.88
CA PHE A 47 2.25 8.26 21.27
C PHE A 47 2.05 7.12 22.28
N TYR A 48 1.15 6.19 21.99
CA TYR A 48 0.82 5.00 22.77
C TYR A 48 0.54 3.82 21.82
N ALA A 49 -0.67 3.28 21.82
CA ALA A 49 -1.11 2.19 20.94
C ALA A 49 -1.90 2.70 19.71
N ASP A 50 -1.79 3.98 19.40
CA ASP A 50 -2.33 4.62 18.20
C ASP A 50 -1.52 4.23 16.97
N PHE A 51 -2.20 4.05 15.84
CA PHE A 51 -1.61 3.57 14.59
C PHE A 51 -1.86 4.51 13.41
N GLY A 52 -2.35 5.71 13.67
CA GLY A 52 -2.66 6.70 12.66
C GLY A 52 -3.87 7.57 13.00
N PRO A 53 -4.30 8.41 12.05
CA PRO A 53 -3.83 8.49 10.66
C PRO A 53 -2.47 9.19 10.50
N LEU A 54 -1.82 8.97 9.34
CA LEU A 54 -0.63 9.75 8.95
C LEU A 54 -0.94 11.25 8.91
N ASN A 55 0.06 12.07 9.21
CA ASN A 55 -0.11 13.52 9.22
C ASN A 55 -0.19 14.12 7.79
N LEU A 56 -0.58 15.39 7.70
CA LEU A 56 -0.79 16.08 6.42
C LEU A 56 0.49 16.16 5.57
N ALA A 57 1.66 16.29 6.19
CA ALA A 57 2.93 16.33 5.44
C ALA A 57 3.22 14.98 4.77
N GLN A 58 2.90 13.86 5.43
CA GLN A 58 3.04 12.51 4.87
C GLN A 58 2.01 12.25 3.77
N LEU A 59 0.76 12.71 3.95
CA LEU A 59 -0.26 12.65 2.90
C LEU A 59 0.20 13.42 1.65
N TYR A 60 0.75 14.62 1.82
CA TYR A 60 1.27 15.41 0.71
C TYR A 60 2.40 14.65 -0.03
N ARG A 61 3.34 14.05 0.70
CA ARG A 61 4.41 13.22 0.12
C ARG A 61 3.84 12.03 -0.66
N TYR A 62 2.82 11.35 -0.13
CA TYR A 62 2.11 10.29 -0.82
C TYR A 62 1.52 10.77 -2.15
N CYS A 63 0.77 11.88 -2.13
CA CYS A 63 0.17 12.47 -3.33
C CYS A 63 1.22 12.84 -4.38
N CYS A 64 2.34 13.46 -3.98
CA CYS A 64 3.43 13.78 -4.89
C CYS A 64 4.04 12.52 -5.52
N LYS A 65 4.27 11.46 -4.74
CA LYS A 65 4.82 10.19 -5.23
C LYS A 65 3.87 9.50 -6.20
N LEU A 66 2.59 9.43 -5.84
CA LEU A 66 1.54 8.84 -6.68
C LEU A 66 1.41 9.59 -8.01
N ASN A 67 1.35 10.93 -7.97
CA ASN A 67 1.27 11.75 -9.18
C ASN A 67 2.46 11.56 -10.12
N LYS A 68 3.67 11.35 -9.59
CA LYS A 68 4.85 11.02 -10.42
C LYS A 68 4.71 9.66 -11.10
N LYS A 69 4.11 8.67 -10.43
CA LYS A 69 3.87 7.33 -11.01
C LYS A 69 2.77 7.33 -12.05
N LEU A 70 1.76 8.19 -11.89
CA LEU A 70 0.66 8.34 -12.84
C LEU A 70 1.03 9.14 -14.10
N LYS A 71 2.06 10.00 -14.03
CA LYS A 71 2.56 10.78 -15.16
C LYS A 71 3.63 9.98 -15.92
N ARG A 72 3.22 9.23 -16.95
CA ARG A 72 4.14 8.67 -17.96
C ARG A 72 3.82 9.22 -19.35
N PRO A 73 4.84 9.45 -20.19
CA PRO A 73 4.70 10.18 -21.46
C PRO A 73 3.99 9.40 -22.58
N ASP A 74 3.91 8.07 -22.52
CA ASP A 74 3.61 7.25 -23.71
C ASP A 74 2.15 6.78 -23.86
N GLY A 75 1.19 7.41 -23.17
CA GLY A 75 -0.25 7.16 -23.38
C GLY A 75 -0.78 5.81 -22.86
N GLU A 76 0.06 4.77 -22.75
CA GLU A 76 -0.23 3.55 -22.01
C GLU A 76 0.00 3.79 -20.52
N LEU A 77 -1.10 3.93 -19.78
CA LEU A 77 -1.05 4.16 -18.34
C LEU A 77 -0.78 2.83 -17.64
N PRO A 78 0.35 2.69 -16.92
CA PRO A 78 0.61 1.47 -16.19
C PRO A 78 -0.45 1.23 -15.12
N HIS A 79 -0.78 -0.03 -14.87
CA HIS A 79 -1.55 -0.39 -13.70
C HIS A 79 -0.69 -0.12 -12.46
N VAL A 80 -1.03 0.91 -11.70
CA VAL A 80 -0.34 1.25 -10.46
C VAL A 80 -1.04 0.55 -9.30
N LEU A 81 -0.34 -0.35 -8.63
CA LEU A 81 -0.80 -0.96 -7.39
C LEU A 81 -0.09 -0.30 -6.20
N ALA A 82 -0.83 0.53 -5.48
CA ALA A 82 -0.43 1.06 -4.19
C ALA A 82 -0.57 -0.05 -3.14
N LEU A 83 0.54 -0.41 -2.52
CA LEU A 83 0.62 -1.53 -1.59
C LEU A 83 0.59 -1.07 -0.15
N ARG A 84 -0.14 -1.83 0.66
CA ARG A 84 0.00 -1.84 2.11
C ARG A 84 0.37 -3.24 2.55
N SER A 85 1.48 -3.38 3.26
CA SER A 85 1.87 -4.62 3.91
C SER A 85 1.00 -4.83 5.13
N ILE A 86 0.38 -6.00 5.23
CA ILE A 86 -0.32 -6.40 6.46
C ILE A 86 0.63 -6.54 7.63
N ALA A 87 1.92 -6.81 7.38
CA ALA A 87 2.88 -7.09 8.44
C ALA A 87 2.99 -5.93 9.44
N GLY A 88 2.97 -4.68 8.97
CA GLY A 88 3.08 -3.50 9.83
C GLY A 88 1.90 -3.35 10.80
N CYS A 89 0.66 -3.47 10.31
CA CYS A 89 -0.52 -3.32 11.17
C CYS A 89 -0.88 -4.58 11.95
N SER A 90 -0.67 -5.77 11.39
CA SER A 90 -1.02 -7.01 12.05
C SER A 90 -0.05 -7.32 13.19
N TRP A 91 1.24 -7.02 13.08
CA TRP A 91 2.19 -7.27 14.17
C TRP A 91 2.01 -6.31 15.34
N VAL A 92 1.70 -5.04 15.04
CA VAL A 92 1.31 -4.04 16.06
C VAL A 92 0.00 -4.47 16.74
N MET A 93 -1.04 -4.87 16.00
CA MET A 93 -2.27 -5.35 16.63
C MET A 93 -2.08 -6.65 17.43
N LEU A 94 -1.32 -7.62 16.91
CA LEU A 94 -1.07 -8.91 17.58
C LEU A 94 -0.23 -8.75 18.85
N SER A 95 0.77 -7.85 18.86
CA SER A 95 1.60 -7.60 20.05
C SER A 95 0.81 -6.96 21.20
N TYR A 96 -0.28 -6.26 20.89
CA TYR A 96 -1.16 -5.61 21.86
C TYR A 96 -2.47 -6.39 22.14
N GLY A 97 -2.59 -7.63 21.68
CA GLY A 97 -3.76 -8.47 21.94
C GLY A 97 -5.04 -8.06 21.20
N TYR A 98 -4.95 -7.13 20.24
CA TYR A 98 -6.06 -6.83 19.35
C TYR A 98 -6.18 -7.97 18.33
N LYS A 99 -7.22 -8.80 18.47
CA LYS A 99 -7.65 -9.65 17.35
C LYS A 99 -7.95 -8.71 16.18
N ALA A 100 -7.34 -8.97 15.03
CA ALA A 100 -7.70 -8.36 13.76
C ALA A 100 -9.15 -8.79 13.39
N GLY A 101 -10.13 -8.27 14.12
CA GLY A 101 -11.50 -8.19 13.70
C GLY A 101 -11.53 -7.17 12.58
N LEU A 102 -11.82 -7.67 11.38
CA LEU A 102 -12.09 -6.88 10.19
C LEU A 102 -12.90 -5.63 10.57
N TYR A 103 -12.32 -4.46 10.38
CA TYR A 103 -13.13 -3.27 10.14
C TYR A 103 -13.77 -3.46 8.76
N THR A 104 -14.89 -4.19 8.73
CA THR A 104 -15.94 -4.03 7.72
C THR A 104 -16.85 -2.91 8.15
#